data_AF-A0A6L8GD44-F1
#
_entry.id   AF-A0A6L8GD44-F1
#
_cell.length_a   1.000
_cell.length_b   1.000
_cell.length_c   1.000
_cell.angle_alpha   90.00
_cell.angle_beta   90.00
_cell.angle_gamma   90.00
#
_symmetry.space_group_name_H-M   'P 1'
#
loop_
_entity.id
_entity.type
_entity.pdbx_description
1 polymer ?
#
loop_
_entity_poly.entity_id
_entity_poly.type
_entity_poly.pdbx_seq_one_letter_code
_entity_poly.pdbx_strand_id
1 'polypeptide(L)' 'MFFDAGGLGLSTAEMAQRLATSGVRVSAVGGWIRAVTHLDVSEAGIDQAIAAVQDIALDITGQR' A
#
# COMPACT_ATOMS: atom_id res chain seq x y z
N MET A 1 -7.44 -6.53 5.19
CA MET A 1 -8.16 -6.21 3.94
C MET A 1 -7.44 -6.79 2.74
N PHE A 2 -8.16 -6.97 1.62
CA PHE A 2 -7.58 -7.29 0.32
C PHE A 2 -7.91 -6.16 -0.66
N PHE A 3 -6.95 -5.76 -1.49
CA PHE A 3 -7.12 -4.74 -2.53
C PHE A 3 -6.15 -4.96 -3.69
N ASP A 4 -6.36 -4.29 -4.82
CA ASP A 4 -5.44 -4.26 -5.94
C ASP A 4 -5.08 -2.81 -6.31
N ALA A 5 -4.07 -2.64 -7.15
CA ALA A 5 -3.60 -1.33 -7.63
C ALA A 5 -3.81 -1.15 -9.13
N GLY A 6 -4.68 -1.96 -9.76
CA GLY A 6 -4.91 -1.95 -11.20
C GLY A 6 -5.47 -0.62 -11.70
N GLY A 7 -6.31 0.05 -10.89
CA GLY A 7 -6.81 1.40 -11.20
C GLY A 7 -5.72 2.48 -11.30
N LEU A 8 -4.53 2.23 -10.74
CA LEU A 8 -3.36 3.11 -10.84
C LEU A 8 -2.36 2.63 -11.91
N GLY A 9 -2.68 1.59 -12.67
CA GLY A 9 -1.77 0.99 -13.65
C GLY A 9 -0.59 0.24 -13.04
N LEU A 10 -0.62 -0.06 -11.74
CA LEU A 10 0.43 -0.82 -11.06
C LEU A 10 0.06 -2.30 -10.93
N SER A 11 1.07 -3.15 -11.05
CA SER A 11 0.98 -4.51 -10.52
C SER A 11 0.96 -4.52 -8.99
N THR A 12 0.41 -5.57 -8.41
CA THR A 12 0.40 -5.75 -6.94
C THR A 12 1.80 -5.85 -6.34
N ALA A 13 2.76 -6.40 -7.09
CA ALA A 13 4.16 -6.46 -6.69
C ALA A 13 4.80 -5.06 -6.64
N GLU A 14 4.57 -4.22 -7.65
CA GLU A 14 5.09 -2.85 -7.68
C GLU A 14 4.51 -2.00 -6.54
N MET A 15 3.20 -2.09 -6.30
CA MET A 15 2.58 -1.40 -5.18
C MET A 15 3.15 -1.87 -3.83
N ALA A 16 3.29 -3.19 -3.64
CA ALA A 16 3.89 -3.74 -2.41
C ALA A 16 5.35 -3.27 -2.22
N GLN A 17 6.13 -3.19 -3.29
CA GLN A 17 7.51 -2.69 -3.24
C GLN A 17 7.57 -1.20 -2.87
N ARG A 18 6.70 -0.36 -3.44
CA ARG A 18 6.61 1.08 -3.11
C ARG A 18 6.11 1.34 -1.69
N LEU A 19 5.19 0.52 -1.18
CA LEU A 19 4.78 0.58 0.21
C LEU A 19 5.94 0.19 1.14
N ALA A 20 6.72 -0.83 0.78
CA ALA A 20 7.88 -1.24 1.56
C ALA A 20 8.94 -0.14 1.67
N THR A 21 9.14 0.68 0.63
CA THR A 21 10.05 1.85 0.71
C THR A 21 9.54 2.94 1.67
N SER A 22 8.24 2.94 1.97
CA SER A 22 7.58 3.85 2.92
C SER A 22 7.44 3.25 4.34
N GLY A 23 8.09 2.10 4.58
CA GLY A 23 8.04 1.39 5.86
C GLY A 23 6.80 0.49 6.05
N VAL A 24 5.93 0.37 5.04
CA VAL A 24 4.67 -0.37 5.12
C VAL A 24 4.84 -1.73 4.43
N ARG A 25 4.75 -2.83 5.19
CA ARG A 25 4.89 -4.19 4.64
C ARG A 25 3.54 -4.84 4.41
N VAL A 26 3.34 -5.35 3.19
CA VAL A 26 2.14 -6.08 2.76
C VAL A 26 2.54 -7.31 1.95
N SER A 27 1.62 -8.27 1.78
CA SER A 27 1.88 -9.46 0.96
C SER A 27 1.10 -9.42 -0.35
N ALA A 28 1.74 -9.71 -1.47
CA ALA A 28 1.07 -9.96 -2.74
C ALA A 28 0.71 -11.45 -2.84
N VAL A 29 -0.58 -11.79 -2.94
CA VAL A 29 -1.08 -13.17 -2.99
C VAL A 29 -2.21 -13.26 -4.02
N GLY A 30 -2.06 -14.14 -5.02
CA GLY A 30 -3.12 -14.45 -5.98
C GLY A 30 -3.64 -13.24 -6.77
N GLY A 31 -2.76 -12.27 -7.09
CA GLY A 31 -3.15 -11.04 -7.79
C GLY A 31 -3.73 -9.95 -6.88
N TRP A 32 -3.79 -10.18 -5.56
CA TRP A 32 -4.26 -9.22 -4.57
C TRP A 32 -3.14 -8.80 -3.62
N ILE A 33 -3.28 -7.63 -3.03
CA ILE A 33 -2.50 -7.19 -1.88
C ILE A 33 -3.29 -7.51 -0.63
N ARG A 34 -2.69 -8.28 0.27
CA ARG A 34 -3.20 -8.59 1.59
C ARG A 34 -2.51 -7.70 2.62
N ALA A 35 -3.26 -6.75 3.16
CA ALA A 35 -2.84 -5.93 4.30
C ALA A 35 -3.53 -6.45 5.57
N VAL A 36 -2.72 -6.90 6.53
CA VAL A 36 -3.19 -7.36 7.84
C VAL A 36 -2.52 -6.52 8.92
N THR A 37 -3.28 -6.12 9.92
CA THR A 37 -2.74 -5.50 11.12
C THR A 37 -2.37 -6.63 12.09
N HIS A 38 -1.13 -6.64 12.54
CA HIS A 38 -0.76 -7.41 13.72
C HIS A 38 -1.34 -6.74 14.97
N LEU A 39 -1.43 -7.46 16.09
CA LEU A 39 -1.95 -6.91 17.35
C LEU A 39 -1.13 -5.72 17.85
N ASP A 40 0.13 -5.62 17.44
CA ASP A 40 1.06 -4.54 17.82
C ASP A 40 0.99 -3.31 16.89
N VAL A 41 0.09 -3.30 15.91
CA VAL A 41 -0.08 -2.13 15.03
C VAL A 41 -0.89 -1.07 15.75
N SER A 42 -0.31 0.12 15.89
CA SER A 42 -0.98 1.29 16.47
C SER A 42 -1.84 2.03 15.43
N GLU A 43 -2.74 2.89 15.91
CA GLU A 43 -3.51 3.81 15.06
C GLU A 43 -2.58 4.68 14.19
N ALA A 44 -1.51 5.22 14.77
CA ALA A 44 -0.51 5.98 14.02
C ALA A 44 0.17 5.15 12.91
N GLY A 45 0.36 3.84 13.13
CA GLY A 45 0.86 2.93 12.11
C GLY A 45 -0.14 2.69 10.97
N ILE A 46 -1.43 2.69 11.28
CA ILE A 46 -2.51 2.64 10.28
C ILE A 46 -2.51 3.93 9.46
N ASP A 47 -2.46 5.09 10.12
CA ASP A 47 -2.44 6.39 9.44
C ASP A 47 -1.21 6.53 8.53
N GLN A 48 -0.04 6.08 8.97
CA GLN A 48 1.16 6.03 8.13
C GLN A 48 0.94 5.16 6.88
N ALA A 49 0.30 3.99 7.03
CA ALA A 49 0.02 3.12 5.91
C ALA A 49 -0.96 3.76 4.90
N ILE A 50 -1.98 4.46 5.40
CA ILE A 50 -2.93 5.19 4.56
C ILE A 50 -2.24 6.33 3.81
N ALA A 51 -1.42 7.13 4.51
CA ALA A 51 -0.66 8.23 3.91
C ALA A 51 0.28 7.73 2.81
N ALA A 52 1.01 6.63 3.06
CA ALA A 52 1.89 6.04 2.05
C ALA A 52 1.14 5.59 0.79
N VAL A 53 -0.06 5.03 0.93
CA VAL A 53 -0.91 4.67 -0.23
C VAL A 53 -1.33 5.92 -1.00
N GLN A 54 -1.74 6.98 -0.31
CA GLN A 54 -2.15 8.24 -0.93
C GLN A 54 -0.99 8.91 -1.67
N ASP A 55 0.18 9.00 -1.06
CA ASP A 55 1.37 9.57 -1.68
C ASP A 55 1.75 8.85 -2.96
N ILE A 56 1.74 7.51 -2.94
CA ILE A 56 2.00 6.70 -4.14
C ILE A 56 0.95 6.99 -5.22
N ALA A 57 -0.32 7.09 -4.86
CA ALA A 57 -1.38 7.36 -5.82
C ALA A 57 -1.25 8.75 -6.46
N LEU A 58 -0.98 9.79 -5.66
CA LEU A 58 -0.79 11.16 -6.12
C LEU A 58 0.44 11.31 -7.02
N ASP A 59 1.54 10.64 -6.67
CA ASP A 59 2.76 10.60 -7.47
C ASP A 59 2.52 10.00 -8.86
N ILE A 60 1.66 9.00 -8.96
CA ILE A 60 1.33 8.33 -10.22
C ILE A 60 0.37 9.17 -11.07
N THR A 61 -0.61 9.81 -10.44
CA THR A 61 -1.60 10.64 -11.16
C THR A 61 -1.07 12.03 -11.51
N GLY A 62 0.13 12.40 -11.04
CA GLY A 62 0.73 13.70 -11.28
C GLY A 62 0.03 14.83 -10.53
N GLN A 63 -0.59 14.52 -9.39
CA GLN A 63 -1.39 15.45 -8.57
C GLN A 63 -0.63 15.98 -7.35
N ARG A 64 0.71 16.01 -7.42
CA ARG A 64 1.59 16.41 -6.31
C ARG A 64 1.90 17.91 -6.32
#